data_AF-A0A7K0BM10-F1
#
_entry.id   AF-A0A7K0BM10-F1
#
_cell.length_a   1.000
_cell.length_b   1.000
_cell.length_c   1.000
_cell.angle_alpha   90.00
_cell.angle_beta   90.00
_cell.angle_gamma   90.00
#
_symmetry.space_group_name_H-M   'P 1'
#
loop_
_entity.id
_entity.type
_entity.pdbx_description
1 polymer ?
#
loop_
_entity_poly.entity_id
_entity_poly.type
_entity_poly.pdbx_seq_one_letter_code
_entity_poly.pdbx_strand_id
1 'polypeptide(L)'
;MKNLILISLLFIFISCKKNNIEGIEIGVTLLENQNFAENKKLDTIIRKTINGDYNSLRRLNHFPCGDAAGCYDKGFIITQIIYKIGENNFNKMIDNLDHKELYGIEDYIKTGLEYGDNNKDGKMDNKIAEKEFPILMKKLREK
;
A
#
# COMPACT_ATOMS: atom_id res chain seq x y z
N MET A 1 -56.12 -12.18 11.52
CA MET A 1 -55.38 -13.04 10.59
C MET A 1 -54.67 -12.13 9.59
N LYS A 2 -53.33 -12.05 9.68
CA LYS A 2 -52.40 -12.55 8.65
C LYS A 2 -52.54 -11.78 7.33
N ASN A 3 -51.58 -11.02 6.80
CA ASN A 3 -50.13 -11.11 6.92
C ASN A 3 -49.47 -9.79 6.50
N LEU A 4 -48.35 -9.50 7.15
CA LEU A 4 -47.28 -8.60 6.72
C LEU A 4 -47.01 -8.71 5.21
N ILE A 5 -47.08 -7.58 4.51
CA ILE A 5 -46.36 -7.43 3.23
C ILE A 5 -44.91 -7.13 3.62
N LEU A 6 -44.08 -8.18 3.54
CA LEU A 6 -42.66 -8.17 3.84
C LEU A 6 -41.94 -7.25 2.84
N ILE A 7 -41.43 -6.12 3.32
CA ILE A 7 -40.50 -5.25 2.59
C ILE A 7 -39.18 -6.02 2.49
N SER A 8 -38.96 -6.73 1.39
CA SER A 8 -37.65 -7.29 1.05
C SER A 8 -36.90 -6.32 0.14
N LEU A 9 -36.50 -5.18 0.71
CA LEU A 9 -35.35 -4.43 0.21
C LEU A 9 -34.11 -5.27 0.56
N LEU A 10 -33.77 -6.22 -0.32
CA LEU A 10 -32.44 -6.80 -0.34
C LEU A 10 -31.49 -5.65 -0.70
N PHE A 11 -30.94 -5.00 0.32
CA PHE A 11 -29.74 -4.21 0.15
C PHE A 11 -28.65 -5.18 -0.29
N ILE A 12 -28.44 -5.26 -1.60
CA ILE A 12 -27.19 -5.76 -2.16
C ILE A 12 -26.15 -4.72 -1.73
N PHE A 13 -25.61 -4.87 -0.52
CA PHE A 13 -24.38 -4.18 -0.14
C PHE A 13 -23.30 -4.79 -1.01
N ILE A 14 -23.14 -4.26 -2.23
CA ILE A 14 -21.96 -4.51 -3.05
C ILE A 14 -20.82 -3.82 -2.32
N SER A 15 -20.29 -4.49 -1.32
CA SER A 15 -19.12 -4.07 -0.60
C SER A 15 -17.92 -4.41 -1.48
N CYS A 16 -17.73 -3.61 -2.54
CA CYS A 16 -16.61 -3.75 -3.45
C CYS A 16 -15.30 -3.56 -2.69
N LYS A 17 -14.27 -4.30 -3.12
CA LYS A 17 -12.89 -4.00 -2.73
C LYS A 17 -12.57 -2.58 -3.18
N LYS A 18 -11.96 -1.78 -2.30
CA LYS A 18 -11.44 -0.46 -2.63
C LYS A 18 -10.17 -0.64 -3.45
N ASN A 19 -10.11 0.02 -4.60
CA ASN A 19 -8.92 0.12 -5.43
C ASN A 19 -8.17 1.45 -5.23
N ASN A 20 -8.75 2.40 -4.49
CA ASN A 20 -8.10 3.66 -4.12
C ASN A 20 -8.38 3.99 -2.65
N ILE A 21 -7.33 4.35 -1.91
CA ILE A 21 -7.40 4.71 -0.48
C ILE A 21 -6.64 6.03 -0.29
N GLU A 22 -7.38 7.12 -0.11
CA GLU A 22 -6.81 8.47 0.10
C GLU A 22 -5.84 8.90 -1.01
N GLY A 23 -6.14 8.52 -2.26
CA GLY A 23 -5.29 8.83 -3.41
C GLY A 23 -4.16 7.84 -3.66
N ILE A 24 -3.99 6.81 -2.80
CA ILE A 24 -3.12 5.67 -3.04
C ILE A 24 -3.87 4.61 -3.82
N GLU A 25 -3.39 4.30 -5.01
CA GLU A 25 -3.96 3.28 -5.90
C GLU A 25 -3.43 1.90 -5.53
N ILE A 26 -4.34 0.92 -5.50
CA ILE A 26 -4.00 -0.50 -5.33
C ILE A 26 -3.97 -1.11 -6.73
N GLY A 27 -2.80 -1.62 -7.13
CA GLY A 27 -2.65 -2.32 -8.39
C GLY A 27 -3.56 -3.55 -8.50
N VAL A 28 -3.94 -3.87 -9.73
CA VAL A 28 -5.01 -4.83 -10.02
C VAL A 28 -4.69 -6.23 -9.48
N THR A 29 -3.43 -6.67 -9.59
CA THR A 29 -3.03 -8.02 -9.17
C THR A 29 -3.15 -8.19 -7.66
N LEU A 30 -2.63 -7.24 -6.89
CA LEU A 30 -2.77 -7.24 -5.44
C LEU A 30 -4.24 -7.12 -5.03
N LEU A 31 -5.02 -6.30 -5.73
CA LEU A 31 -6.45 -6.18 -5.48
C LEU A 31 -7.17 -7.51 -5.71
N GLU A 32 -6.88 -8.21 -6.81
CA GLU A 32 -7.46 -9.51 -7.18
C GLU A 32 -7.12 -10.60 -6.18
N ASN A 33 -5.89 -10.62 -5.67
CA ASN A 33 -5.39 -11.54 -4.65
C ASN A 33 -5.98 -11.33 -3.24
N GLN A 34 -6.83 -10.32 -3.05
CA GLN A 34 -7.48 -10.05 -1.76
C GLN A 34 -8.94 -10.51 -1.74
N ASN A 35 -9.37 -11.01 -0.59
CA ASN A 35 -10.77 -11.02 -0.20
C ASN A 35 -11.20 -9.66 0.38
N PHE A 36 -12.49 -9.50 0.66
CA PHE A 36 -13.03 -8.23 1.18
C PHE A 36 -12.43 -7.82 2.53
N ALA A 37 -12.23 -8.76 3.45
CA ALA A 37 -11.70 -8.48 4.77
C ALA A 37 -10.22 -8.04 4.70
N GLU A 38 -9.44 -8.66 3.82
CA GLU A 38 -8.04 -8.29 3.55
C GLU A 38 -7.95 -6.90 2.94
N ASN A 39 -8.81 -6.57 1.97
CA ASN A 39 -8.85 -5.24 1.38
C ASN A 39 -9.22 -4.16 2.42
N LYS A 40 -10.18 -4.42 3.31
CA LYS A 40 -10.52 -3.52 4.42
C LYS A 40 -9.37 -3.38 5.44
N LYS A 41 -8.63 -4.45 5.66
CA LYS A 41 -7.42 -4.42 6.50
C LYS A 41 -6.33 -3.57 5.86
N LEU A 42 -6.10 -3.72 4.55
CA LEU A 42 -5.16 -2.89 3.80
C LEU A 42 -5.57 -1.41 3.80
N ASP A 43 -6.86 -1.09 3.62
CA ASP A 43 -7.42 0.27 3.78
C ASP A 43 -7.04 0.89 5.13
N THR A 44 -7.22 0.14 6.22
CA THR A 44 -6.83 0.61 7.55
C THR A 44 -5.33 0.82 7.68
N ILE A 45 -4.53 -0.10 7.15
CA ILE A 45 -3.07 -0.02 7.19
C ILE A 45 -2.58 1.21 6.42
N ILE A 46 -3.03 1.40 5.18
CA ILE A 46 -2.61 2.52 4.32
C ILE A 46 -2.95 3.86 4.98
N ARG A 47 -4.19 4.06 5.45
CA ARG A 47 -4.58 5.32 6.12
C ARG A 47 -3.72 5.62 7.34
N LYS A 48 -3.42 4.61 8.16
CA LYS A 48 -2.61 4.82 9.36
C LYS A 48 -1.15 5.10 9.00
N THR A 49 -0.59 4.42 8.00
CA THR A 49 0.76 4.69 7.50
C THR A 49 0.88 6.11 6.94
N ILE A 50 -0.11 6.60 6.18
CA ILE A 50 -0.16 8.00 5.70
C ILE A 50 -0.14 8.99 6.87
N ASN A 51 -0.78 8.65 7.99
CA ASN A 51 -0.79 9.46 9.21
C ASN A 51 0.44 9.27 10.11
N GLY A 52 1.50 8.61 9.62
CA GLY A 52 2.77 8.47 10.35
C GLY A 52 2.83 7.33 11.37
N ASP A 53 1.87 6.40 11.36
CA ASP A 53 1.91 5.23 12.25
C ASP A 53 2.94 4.20 11.76
N TYR A 54 4.11 4.17 12.38
CA TYR A 54 5.19 3.24 12.05
C TYR A 54 4.80 1.76 12.23
N ASN A 55 3.89 1.44 13.16
CA ASN A 55 3.40 0.06 13.30
C ASN A 55 2.55 -0.35 12.10
N SER A 56 1.85 0.59 11.48
CA SER A 56 1.12 0.35 10.24
C SER A 56 2.07 0.26 9.04
N LEU A 57 3.17 1.02 9.00
CA LEU A 57 4.24 0.82 8.01
C LEU A 57 4.80 -0.60 8.09
N ARG A 58 5.13 -1.09 9.29
CA ARG A 58 5.58 -2.47 9.50
C ARG A 58 4.56 -3.49 8.99
N ARG A 59 3.27 -3.28 9.28
CA ARG A 59 2.20 -4.16 8.80
C ARG A 59 2.03 -4.12 7.29
N LEU A 60 2.25 -2.95 6.67
CA LEU A 60 2.26 -2.80 5.22
C LEU A 60 3.42 -3.59 4.60
N ASN A 61 4.62 -3.46 5.15
CA ASN A 61 5.81 -4.17 4.66
C ASN A 61 5.59 -5.70 4.63
N HIS A 62 4.96 -6.24 5.68
CA HIS A 62 4.64 -7.67 5.81
C HIS A 62 3.26 -8.06 5.28
N PHE A 63 2.56 -7.15 4.60
CA PHE A 63 1.24 -7.47 4.07
C PHE A 63 1.36 -8.54 2.97
N PRO A 64 0.54 -9.61 3.00
CA PRO A 64 0.56 -10.64 1.97
C PRO A 64 0.25 -10.04 0.60
N CYS A 65 1.10 -10.31 -0.39
CA CYS A 65 0.90 -9.85 -1.76
C CYS A 65 0.32 -10.91 -2.71
N GLY A 66 0.18 -12.16 -2.26
CA GLY A 66 -0.26 -13.28 -3.09
C GLY A 66 0.90 -13.79 -3.95
N ASP A 67 1.05 -13.22 -5.13
CA ASP A 67 2.09 -13.57 -6.11
C ASP A 67 3.13 -12.46 -6.29
N ALA A 68 4.10 -12.69 -7.19
CA ALA A 68 5.16 -11.74 -7.48
C ALA A 68 4.64 -10.39 -8.00
N ALA A 69 3.65 -10.39 -8.89
CA ALA A 69 3.09 -9.17 -9.47
C ALA A 69 2.29 -8.37 -8.41
N GLY A 70 1.56 -9.06 -7.53
CA GLY A 70 0.95 -8.43 -6.36
C GLY A 70 1.98 -7.83 -5.39
N CYS A 71 3.21 -8.36 -5.35
CA CYS A 71 4.28 -7.76 -4.53
C CYS A 71 4.85 -6.49 -5.18
N TYR A 72 4.84 -6.37 -6.51
CA TYR A 72 5.15 -5.12 -7.21
C TYR A 72 4.08 -4.06 -6.93
N ASP A 73 2.80 -4.45 -6.95
CA ASP A 73 1.68 -3.55 -6.56
C ASP A 73 1.81 -3.08 -5.10
N LYS A 74 2.29 -3.94 -4.19
CA LYS A 74 2.61 -3.53 -2.82
C LYS A 74 3.75 -2.53 -2.78
N GLY A 75 4.81 -2.74 -3.58
CA GLY A 75 5.89 -1.78 -3.77
C GLY A 75 5.36 -0.42 -4.24
N PHE A 76 4.48 -0.43 -5.23
CA PHE A 76 3.83 0.77 -5.76
C PHE A 76 2.99 1.51 -4.71
N ILE A 77 2.30 0.80 -3.80
CA ILE A 77 1.62 1.43 -2.67
C ILE A 77 2.61 2.15 -1.75
N ILE A 78 3.74 1.52 -1.44
CA ILE A 78 4.77 2.11 -0.56
C ILE A 78 5.36 3.38 -1.19
N THR A 79 5.67 3.36 -2.48
CA THR A 79 6.24 4.53 -3.18
C THR A 79 5.26 5.69 -3.26
N GLN A 80 3.97 5.42 -3.56
CA GLN A 80 2.93 6.44 -3.52
C GLN A 80 2.78 7.07 -2.12
N ILE A 81 2.90 6.26 -1.05
CA ILE A 81 2.88 6.78 0.32
C ILE A 81 4.09 7.71 0.55
N ILE A 82 5.30 7.31 0.13
CA ILE A 82 6.49 8.15 0.25
C ILE A 82 6.30 9.49 -0.46
N TYR A 83 5.80 9.48 -1.71
CA TYR A 83 5.49 10.72 -2.43
C TYR A 83 4.44 11.57 -1.72
N LYS A 84 3.40 10.94 -1.15
CA LYS A 84 2.29 11.64 -0.49
C LYS A 84 2.72 12.33 0.81
N ILE A 85 3.49 11.65 1.65
CA ILE A 85 3.87 12.18 2.98
C ILE A 85 5.23 12.88 2.97
N GLY A 86 6.02 12.69 1.92
CA GLY A 86 7.38 13.17 1.78
C GLY A 86 8.42 12.24 2.43
N GLU A 87 9.58 12.15 1.78
CA GLU A 87 10.71 11.30 2.19
C GLU A 87 11.10 11.48 3.67
N ASN A 88 11.16 12.72 4.16
CA ASN A 88 11.53 13.02 5.55
C ASN A 88 10.54 12.45 6.57
N ASN A 89 9.23 12.46 6.27
CA ASN A 89 8.24 11.90 7.18
C ASN A 89 8.22 10.39 7.13
N PHE A 90 8.46 9.79 5.96
CA PHE A 90 8.66 8.35 5.84
C PHE A 90 9.88 7.88 6.63
N ASN A 91 11.00 8.60 6.53
CA ASN A 91 12.24 8.34 7.28
C ASN A 91 12.02 8.31 8.80
N LYS A 92 11.17 9.19 9.36
CA LYS A 92 10.83 9.16 10.79
C LYS A 92 10.15 7.86 11.20
N MET A 93 9.34 7.26 10.33
CA MET A 93 8.74 5.94 10.62
C MET A 93 9.81 4.84 10.58
N ILE A 94 10.73 4.89 9.61
CA ILE A 94 11.85 3.94 9.49
C ILE A 94 12.75 3.94 10.72
N ASP A 95 12.96 5.09 11.36
CA ASP A 95 13.77 5.19 12.57
C ASP A 95 13.24 4.29 13.71
N ASN A 96 11.93 4.05 13.75
CA ASN A 96 11.25 3.28 14.78
C ASN A 96 11.16 1.77 14.48
N LEU A 97 11.70 1.29 13.36
CA LEU A 97 11.61 -0.11 12.93
C LEU A 97 12.98 -0.78 12.89
N ASP A 98 13.10 -2.01 13.36
CA ASP A 98 14.35 -2.77 13.30
C ASP A 98 14.60 -3.42 11.91
N HIS A 99 15.78 -4.02 11.72
CA HIS A 99 16.14 -4.67 10.46
C HIS A 99 15.16 -5.78 10.04
N LYS A 100 14.64 -6.58 10.99
CA LYS A 100 13.67 -7.64 10.67
C LYS A 100 12.34 -7.02 10.24
N GLU A 101 11.94 -5.93 10.89
CA GLU A 101 10.71 -5.22 10.57
C GLU A 101 10.76 -4.51 9.21
N LEU A 102 11.96 -4.15 8.77
CA LEU A 102 12.24 -3.50 7.48
C LEU A 102 12.65 -4.48 6.37
N TYR A 103 12.70 -5.78 6.65
CA TYR A 103 13.16 -6.75 5.65
C TYR A 103 12.37 -6.64 4.34
N GLY A 104 13.09 -6.49 3.23
CA GLY A 104 12.53 -6.36 1.88
C GLY A 104 11.97 -4.98 1.53
N ILE A 105 11.93 -4.01 2.45
CA ILE A 105 11.34 -2.69 2.17
C ILE A 105 12.07 -1.95 1.05
N GLU A 106 13.40 -2.08 0.98
CA GLU A 106 14.22 -1.48 -0.09
C GLU A 106 13.84 -2.06 -1.46
N ASP A 107 13.68 -3.39 -1.56
CA ASP A 107 13.30 -4.06 -2.79
C ASP A 107 11.89 -3.68 -3.23
N TYR A 108 10.96 -3.53 -2.29
CA TYR A 108 9.61 -3.03 -2.58
C TYR A 108 9.62 -1.59 -3.08
N ILE A 109 10.47 -0.72 -2.52
CA ILE A 109 10.60 0.66 -3.02
C ILE A 109 11.18 0.67 -4.43
N LYS A 110 12.23 -0.12 -4.70
CA LYS A 110 12.84 -0.22 -6.03
C LYS A 110 11.85 -0.71 -7.08
N THR A 111 11.18 -1.83 -6.81
CA THR A 111 10.21 -2.42 -7.75
C THR A 111 8.96 -1.54 -7.92
N GLY A 112 8.52 -0.82 -6.88
CA GLY A 112 7.43 0.15 -6.98
C GLY A 112 7.75 1.38 -7.82
N LEU A 113 9.03 1.78 -7.87
CA LEU A 113 9.52 2.85 -8.75
C LEU A 113 9.82 2.36 -10.17
N GLU A 114 10.20 1.09 -10.33
CA GLU A 114 10.47 0.50 -11.63
C GLU A 114 9.16 0.25 -12.40
N TYR A 115 8.23 -0.48 -11.79
CA TYR A 115 7.02 -0.98 -12.45
C TYR A 115 5.75 -0.16 -12.15
N GLY A 116 5.78 0.73 -11.16
CA GLY A 116 4.63 1.56 -10.81
C GLY A 116 4.43 2.75 -11.76
N ASP A 117 3.20 3.26 -11.79
CA ASP A 117 2.80 4.50 -12.47
C ASP A 117 2.61 5.62 -11.41
N ASN A 118 3.71 6.09 -10.82
CA ASN A 118 3.66 7.09 -9.75
C ASN A 118 3.41 8.51 -10.29
N ASN A 119 3.64 8.75 -11.58
CA ASN A 119 3.37 10.02 -12.23
C ASN A 119 1.93 10.11 -12.83
N LYS A 120 1.21 8.98 -12.88
CA LYS A 120 -0.17 8.83 -13.36
C LYS A 120 -0.34 9.09 -14.86
N ASP A 121 0.64 8.72 -15.67
CA ASP A 121 0.62 8.86 -17.14
C ASP A 121 0.17 7.57 -17.87
N GLY A 122 -0.13 6.52 -17.11
CA GLY A 122 -0.55 5.21 -17.62
C GLY A 122 0.62 4.30 -18.03
N LYS A 123 1.86 4.65 -17.69
CA LYS A 123 3.07 3.88 -18.04
C LYS A 123 3.92 3.57 -16.81
N MET A 124 4.79 2.56 -16.96
CA MET A 124 5.79 2.24 -15.96
C MET A 124 6.85 3.35 -15.91
N ASP A 125 7.13 3.82 -14.69
CA ASP A 125 8.04 4.94 -14.45
C ASP A 125 9.52 4.61 -14.74
N ASN A 126 9.97 3.38 -14.48
CA ASN A 126 11.39 2.98 -14.56
C ASN A 126 12.33 3.91 -13.76
N LYS A 127 11.87 4.40 -12.60
CA LYS A 127 12.61 5.32 -11.74
C LYS A 127 13.64 4.59 -10.87
N ILE A 128 14.73 5.29 -10.54
CA ILE A 128 15.84 4.76 -9.72
C ILE A 128 15.68 5.28 -8.29
N ALA A 129 15.56 4.37 -7.33
CA ALA A 129 15.28 4.71 -5.93
C ALA A 129 16.31 5.65 -5.29
N GLU A 130 17.60 5.49 -5.60
CA GLU A 130 18.67 6.34 -5.08
C GLU A 130 18.61 7.78 -5.63
N LYS A 131 17.94 8.00 -6.76
CA LYS A 131 17.72 9.33 -7.32
C LYS A 131 16.45 9.97 -6.78
N GLU A 132 15.39 9.19 -6.63
CA GLU A 132 14.09 9.70 -6.15
C GLU A 132 14.07 9.91 -4.63
N PHE A 133 14.66 8.99 -3.86
CA PHE A 133 14.68 9.00 -2.39
C PHE A 133 16.09 8.79 -1.83
N PRO A 134 17.04 9.70 -2.10
CA PRO A 134 18.46 9.53 -1.76
C PRO A 134 18.70 9.38 -0.25
N ILE A 135 17.97 10.12 0.59
CA ILE A 135 18.14 10.11 2.05
C ILE A 135 17.62 8.79 2.62
N LEU A 136 16.45 8.35 2.17
CA LEU A 136 15.83 7.09 2.56
C LEU A 136 16.68 5.90 2.15
N MET A 137 17.14 5.86 0.89
CA MET A 137 17.97 4.76 0.40
C MET A 137 19.30 4.67 1.16
N LYS A 138 19.90 5.82 1.49
CA LYS A 138 21.09 5.83 2.35
C LYS A 138 20.79 5.25 3.74
N LYS A 139 19.70 5.70 4.38
CA LYS A 139 19.30 5.22 5.71
C LYS A 139 19.06 3.71 5.74
N LEU A 140 18.36 3.17 4.74
CA LEU A 140 18.05 1.73 4.68
C LEU A 140 19.32 0.87 4.59
N ARG A 141 20.36 1.33 3.88
CA ARG A 141 21.65 0.63 3.81
C ARG A 141 22.48 0.68 5.09
N GLU A 142 22.19 1.63 5.98
CA GLU A 142 22.91 1.83 7.24
C GLU A 142 22.23 1.13 8.44
N LYS A 143 21.02 0.60 8.26
CA LYS A 143 20.21 -0.12 9.27
C LYS A 143 20.57 -1.60 9.32
#